data_AF-A0A7K7RYV1-F1
#
_entry.id   AF-A0A7K7RYV1-F1
#
_cell.length_a   1.000
_cell.length_b   1.000
_cell.length_c   1.000
_cell.angle_alpha   90.00
_cell.angle_beta   90.00
_cell.angle_gamma   90.00
#
_symmetry.space_group_name_H-M   'P 1'
#
loop_
_entity.id
_entity.type
_entity.pdbx_description
1 polymer ?
#
loop_
_entity_poly.entity_id
_entity_poly.type
_entity_poly.pdbx_seq_one_letter_code
_entity_poly.pdbx_strand_id
1 'polypeptide(L)' 'ALLSPLLSPYTKYSGMINQATPYTYPVPLRDDGTLPDVPSHPCARGGPSLDWLKNL' A
#
# COMPACT_ATOMS: atom_id res chain seq x y z
N ALA A 1 13.22 -13.63 21.64
CA ALA A 1 12.70 -13.77 20.27
C ALA A 1 11.17 -13.85 20.23
N LEU A 2 10.52 -14.75 20.99
CA LEU A 2 9.07 -15.04 20.87
C LEU A 2 8.13 -13.82 21.06
N LEU A 3 8.39 -12.97 22.05
CA LEU A 3 7.53 -11.81 22.38
C LEU A 3 7.93 -10.52 21.65
N SER A 4 9.12 -10.50 21.03
CA SER A 4 9.66 -9.30 20.36
C SER A 4 8.76 -8.77 19.23
N PRO A 5 8.18 -9.62 18.34
CA PRO A 5 7.30 -9.15 17.28
C PRO A 5 6.03 -8.47 17.80
N LEU A 6 5.51 -8.91 18.96
CA LEU A 6 4.30 -8.36 19.58
C LEU A 6 4.54 -6.99 20.24
N LEU A 7 5.75 -6.77 20.76
CA LEU A 7 6.12 -5.55 21.46
C LEU A 7 6.74 -4.49 20.52
N SER A 8 7.25 -4.90 19.36
CA SER A 8 7.93 -4.01 18.44
C SER A 8 6.94 -3.15 17.64
N PRO A 9 7.07 -1.81 17.67
CA PRO A 9 6.26 -0.92 16.84
C PRO A 9 6.56 -1.08 15.34
N TYR A 10 7.72 -1.66 14.98
CA TYR A 10 8.15 -1.83 13.60
C TYR A 10 7.58 -3.06 12.91
N THR A 11 7.04 -4.02 13.66
CA THR A 11 6.43 -5.22 13.08
C THR A 11 5.31 -4.89 12.09
N LYS A 12 4.56 -3.81 12.34
CA LYS A 12 3.52 -3.32 11.42
C LYS A 12 4.07 -3.00 10.03
N TYR A 13 5.22 -2.32 9.96
CA TYR A 13 5.82 -1.91 8.68
C TYR A 13 6.30 -3.11 7.86
N SER A 14 6.76 -4.18 8.50
CA SER A 14 7.11 -5.43 7.81
C SER A 14 5.90 -6.01 7.04
N GLY A 15 4.72 -6.04 7.66
CA GLY A 15 3.48 -6.45 7.00
C GLY A 15 3.08 -5.50 5.86
N MET A 16 3.16 -4.19 6.09
CA MET A 16 2.81 -3.17 5.09
C MET A 16 3.74 -3.23 3.86
N ILE A 17 5.04 -3.45 4.05
CA ILE A 17 6.01 -3.59 2.95
C ILE A 17 5.64 -4.78 2.06
N ASN A 18 5.36 -5.93 2.65
CA ASN A 18 5.00 -7.14 1.90
C ASN A 18 3.69 -6.98 1.11
N GLN A 19 2.73 -6.20 1.61
CA GLN A 19 1.49 -5.89 0.88
C GLN A 19 1.72 -4.87 -0.24
N ALA A 20 2.65 -3.93 -0.05
CA ALA A 20 2.96 -2.88 -1.01
C ALA A 20 3.82 -3.37 -2.19
N THR A 21 4.51 -4.51 -2.09
CA THR A 21 5.33 -5.08 -3.17
C THR A 21 4.48 -5.77 -4.24
N PRO A 22 4.40 -5.24 -5.47
CA PRO A 22 3.57 -5.82 -6.51
C PRO A 22 4.35 -6.92 -7.26
N TYR A 23 4.15 -8.18 -6.88
CA TYR A 23 4.69 -9.32 -7.64
C TYR A 23 3.84 -9.67 -8.87
N THR A 24 2.61 -9.17 -8.92
CA THR A 24 1.68 -9.35 -10.03
C THR A 24 1.31 -8.00 -10.60
N TYR A 25 1.09 -7.93 -11.91
CA TYR A 25 0.66 -6.71 -12.57
C TYR A 25 -0.76 -6.31 -12.10
N PRO A 26 -0.96 -5.09 -11.59
CA PRO A 26 -2.28 -4.64 -11.18
C PRO A 26 -3.15 -4.37 -12.41
N VAL A 27 -4.24 -5.11 -12.53
CA VAL A 27 -5.19 -4.98 -13.65
C VAL A 27 -6.07 -3.75 -13.43
N PRO A 28 -6.11 -2.79 -14.39
CA PRO A 28 -6.99 -1.63 -14.29
C PRO A 28 -8.46 -2.04 -14.22
N LEU A 29 -9.22 -1.34 -13.39
CA LEU A 29 -10.67 -1.49 -13.28
C LEU A 29 -11.35 -0.76 -14.43
N ARG A 30 -12.53 -1.26 -14.83
CA ARG A 30 -13.42 -0.53 -15.71
C ARG A 30 -14.06 0.62 -14.94
N ASP A 31 -14.15 1.80 -15.56
CA ASP A 31 -14.80 2.96 -14.98
C ASP A 31 -16.30 2.97 -15.35
N ASP A 32 -17.17 2.84 -14.35
CA ASP A 32 -18.63 2.90 -14.49
C ASP A 32 -19.20 4.28 -14.02
N GLY A 33 -18.32 5.27 -13.77
CA GLY A 33 -18.68 6.67 -13.54
C GLY A 33 -18.72 7.14 -12.08
N THR A 34 -18.65 6.25 -11.10
CA THR A 34 -18.63 6.61 -9.67
C THR A 34 -17.59 5.83 -8.86
N LEU A 35 -16.31 5.86 -9.27
CA LEU A 35 -15.20 5.31 -8.48
C LEU A 35 -14.30 6.44 -7.93
N PRO A 36 -14.71 7.13 -6.84
CA PRO A 36 -13.92 8.25 -6.28
C PRO A 36 -12.59 7.82 -5.65
N ASP A 37 -12.49 6.56 -5.21
CA ASP A 37 -11.32 6.02 -4.52
C ASP A 37 -10.28 5.41 -5.48
N VAL A 38 -10.63 5.22 -6.75
CA VAL A 38 -9.73 4.62 -7.75
C VAL A 38 -9.10 5.72 -8.60
N PRO A 39 -7.76 5.88 -8.57
CA PRO A 39 -7.10 6.89 -9.38
C PRO A 39 -7.14 6.51 -10.87
N SER A 40 -7.39 7.49 -11.74
CA SER A 40 -7.33 7.32 -13.20
C SER A 40 -5.91 7.19 -13.75
N HIS A 41 -4.90 7.60 -12.97
CA HIS A 41 -3.50 7.59 -13.36
C HIS A 41 -2.59 7.32 -12.15
N PRO A 42 -1.44 6.62 -12.31
CA PRO A 42 -0.55 6.31 -11.19
C PRO A 42 -0.09 7.52 -10.35
N CYS A 43 0.07 8.69 -10.98
CA CYS A 43 0.47 9.93 -10.30
C CYS A 43 -0.70 10.73 -9.70
N ALA A 44 -1.95 10.27 -9.82
CA ALA A 44 -3.10 10.96 -9.24
C ALA A 44 -3.14 10.79 -7.72
N ARG A 45 -3.62 11.81 -6.98
CA ARG A 45 -3.60 11.83 -5.50
C ARG A 45 -4.56 10.84 -4.81
N GLY A 46 -5.34 10.06 -5.56
CA GLY A 46 -6.38 9.17 -5.01
C GLY A 46 -5.89 7.79 -4.58
N GLY A 47 -4.68 7.38 -4.97
CA GLY A 47 -4.15 6.04 -4.66
C GLY A 47 -3.37 5.96 -3.33
N PRO A 48 -3.08 4.74 -2.85
CA PRO A 48 -2.21 4.54 -1.70
C PRO A 48 -0.78 4.99 -2.01
N SER A 49 -0.23 5.93 -1.24
CA SER A 49 1.14 6.41 -1.40
C SER A 49 2.13 5.66 -0.50
N LEU A 50 3.39 5.58 -0.95
CA LEU A 50 4.50 4.96 -0.22
C LEU A 50 5.38 6.00 0.48
N ASP A 51 4.84 7.17 0.82
CA ASP A 51 5.62 8.24 1.47
C ASP A 51 6.11 7.84 2.86
N TRP A 52 5.34 7.01 3.58
CA TRP A 52 5.77 6.43 4.84
C TRP A 52 6.99 5.51 4.71
N LEU A 53 7.12 4.80 3.57
CA LEU A 53 8.25 3.90 3.32
C LEU A 53 9.51 4.68 2.92
N LYS A 54 9.32 5.79 2.19
CA LYS A 54 10.44 6.69 1.82
C LYS A 54 11.04 7.42 3.02
N ASN A 55 10.21 7.71 4.03
CA ASN A 55 10.59 8.46 5.23
C ASN A 55 10.81 7.56 6.47
N LEU A 56 10.85 6.23 6.27
CA LEU A 56 11.04 5.26 7.35
C LEU A 56 12.49 5.27 7.86
#